data_AF-A0A6V7TMT1-F1
#
_entry.id   AF-A0A6V7TMT1-F1
#
_cell.length_a   1.000
_cell.length_b   1.000
_cell.length_c   1.000
_cell.angle_alpha   90.00
_cell.angle_beta   90.00
_cell.angle_gamma   90.00
#
_symmetry.space_group_name_H-M   'P 1'
#
loop_
_entity.id
_entity.type
_entity.pdbx_description
1 polymer ?
#
loop_
_entity_poly.entity_id
_entity_poly.type
_entity_poly.pdbx_seq_one_letter_code
_entity_poly.pdbx_strand_id
1 'polypeptide(L)'
;MTSATLKEDLSEIQKTFVEGKMLSLKLKERDLPGTDQLEQFHISCQNDEERFTILMALIKLKLLVGKSVVFVSTVDRCYKLYLFLQAFKVPSCVLNAQMPTNSRCRVIREFNQGKWPFLIASECNDIFDDSQETEENLKGKKNKQKRKELKKNKKRHLDKESGIGRGIDFHLVPNVINFDFPLSTDMYVHRVGRTARGFNKGTAISFCLLSEQALFEQIRQEVNERMGQPVLRPYQVRMQDFEGFQLRAREVLAACTRAVIRETRMAEIRDELLKSKRLDAYFEKNPRERLAFEQDKKQYKLKIHSPAIADVPDYLVPKALRGQKISETYKSTNILNNNRRKRKRSGRQFFVENEGKNNENGENQKRRKFNKQKTEKNFAKRNSQKKMADPLQSFKI
;
A
#
# COMPACT_ATOMS: atom_id res chain seq x y z
N MET A 1 2.15 -18.19 27.91
CA MET A 1 2.95 -17.20 27.14
C MET A 1 2.77 -17.45 25.66
N THR A 2 2.56 -16.42 24.86
CA THR A 2 2.52 -16.51 23.39
C THR A 2 3.68 -15.69 22.82
N SER A 3 4.56 -16.33 22.05
CA SER A 3 5.68 -15.66 21.38
C SER A 3 5.88 -16.29 20.01
N ALA A 4 6.09 -15.45 18.99
CA ALA A 4 6.40 -15.92 17.63
C ALA A 4 7.82 -16.51 17.52
N THR A 5 8.73 -16.15 18.43
CA THR A 5 10.11 -16.61 18.46
C THR A 5 10.47 -17.04 19.87
N LEU A 6 9.91 -18.16 20.32
CA LEU A 6 10.33 -18.77 21.58
C LEU A 6 11.66 -19.51 21.34
N LYS A 7 12.79 -18.83 21.57
CA LYS A 7 14.09 -19.51 21.65
C LYS A 7 14.20 -20.28 22.97
N GLU A 8 14.98 -21.36 22.96
CA GLU A 8 15.13 -22.31 24.08
C GLU A 8 15.68 -21.65 25.37
N ASP A 9 16.36 -20.51 25.23
CA ASP A 9 16.94 -19.73 26.33
C ASP A 9 15.92 -19.09 27.29
N LEU A 10 14.62 -19.07 26.95
CA LEU A 10 13.59 -18.49 27.82
C LEU A 10 13.16 -19.43 28.96
N SER A 11 13.82 -20.57 29.13
CA SER A 11 13.50 -21.58 30.16
C SER A 11 13.55 -21.03 31.59
N GLU A 12 14.45 -20.08 31.88
CA GLU A 12 14.56 -19.46 33.20
C GLU A 12 13.35 -18.57 33.52
N ILE A 13 12.94 -17.72 32.57
CA ILE A 13 11.74 -16.86 32.70
C ILE A 13 10.49 -17.73 32.78
N GLN A 14 10.44 -18.84 32.04
CA GLN A 14 9.30 -19.77 32.06
C GLN A 14 9.11 -20.42 33.44
N LYS A 15 10.20 -20.76 34.13
CA LYS A 15 10.16 -21.33 35.49
C LYS A 15 9.66 -20.34 36.54
N THR A 16 9.88 -19.03 36.35
CA THR A 16 9.42 -18.00 37.30
C THR A 16 7.92 -17.75 37.20
N PHE A 17 7.31 -17.91 36.02
CA PHE A 17 5.92 -17.53 35.77
C PHE A 17 4.93 -18.70 35.74
N VAL A 18 5.38 -19.95 35.66
CA VAL A 18 4.50 -21.12 35.51
C VAL A 18 4.81 -22.17 36.57
N GLU A 19 3.86 -22.42 37.47
CA GLU A 19 3.86 -23.58 38.35
C GLU A 19 3.06 -24.72 37.68
N GLY A 20 3.73 -25.78 37.25
CA GLY A 20 3.08 -26.99 36.69
C GLY A 20 3.61 -27.45 35.32
N LYS A 21 2.96 -28.48 34.75
CA LYS A 21 3.37 -29.12 33.48
C LYS A 21 3.09 -28.20 32.28
N MET A 22 4.14 -27.70 31.65
CA MET A 22 4.06 -26.81 30.49
C MET A 22 3.76 -27.60 29.20
N LEU A 23 2.67 -27.24 28.52
CA LEU A 23 2.37 -27.72 27.16
C LEU A 23 2.90 -26.71 26.13
N SER A 24 3.97 -27.07 25.42
CA SER A 24 4.49 -26.24 24.32
C SER A 24 3.75 -26.60 23.02
N LEU A 25 2.88 -25.72 22.54
CA LEU A 25 2.27 -25.84 21.22
C LEU A 25 3.16 -25.12 20.19
N LYS A 26 4.01 -25.88 19.48
CA LYS A 26 4.77 -25.38 18.34
C LYS A 26 3.91 -25.52 17.08
N LEU A 27 3.23 -24.45 16.68
CA LEU A 27 2.51 -24.38 15.42
C LEU A 27 3.53 -24.37 14.28
N LYS A 28 3.57 -25.43 13.47
CA LYS A 28 4.31 -25.46 12.21
C LYS A 28 3.45 -24.81 11.13
N GLU A 29 3.50 -23.49 11.02
CA GLU A 29 2.92 -22.79 9.88
C GLU A 29 3.84 -22.96 8.67
N ARG A 30 3.25 -23.09 7.46
CA ARG A 30 4.03 -23.03 6.22
C ARG A 30 4.48 -21.57 6.02
N ASP A 31 5.69 -21.37 5.52
CA ASP A 31 6.25 -20.04 5.26
C ASP A 31 5.37 -19.19 4.34
N LEU A 32 4.63 -19.83 3.44
CA LEU A 32 3.71 -19.20 2.51
C LEU A 32 2.32 -19.88 2.54
N PRO A 33 1.24 -19.10 2.35
CA PRO A 33 -0.10 -19.64 2.14
C PRO A 33 -0.15 -20.50 0.87
N GLY A 34 -1.09 -21.45 0.83
CA GLY A 34 -1.25 -22.35 -0.31
C GLY A 34 -1.64 -21.61 -1.60
N THR A 35 -1.39 -22.25 -2.75
CA THR A 35 -1.65 -21.69 -4.09
C THR A 35 -3.12 -21.34 -4.33
N ASP A 36 -4.05 -21.95 -3.61
CA ASP A 36 -5.48 -21.63 -3.67
C ASP A 36 -5.83 -20.26 -3.05
N GLN A 37 -4.95 -19.80 -2.14
CA GLN A 37 -5.12 -18.58 -1.38
C GLN A 37 -4.25 -17.44 -1.93
N LEU A 38 -3.04 -17.73 -2.38
CA LEU A 38 -2.11 -16.73 -2.91
C LEU A 38 -1.73 -17.02 -4.35
N GLU A 39 -2.19 -16.15 -5.25
CA GLU A 39 -1.79 -16.16 -6.65
C GLU A 39 -0.56 -15.28 -6.87
N GLN A 40 0.47 -15.83 -7.50
CA GLN A 40 1.75 -15.15 -7.68
C GLN A 40 2.09 -15.04 -9.16
N PHE A 41 2.26 -13.81 -9.64
CA PHE A 41 2.58 -13.49 -11.02
C PHE A 41 3.91 -12.75 -11.13
N HIS A 42 4.64 -12.99 -12.22
CA HIS A 42 5.81 -12.18 -12.58
C HIS A 42 5.65 -11.57 -13.98
N ILE A 43 6.13 -10.34 -14.14
CA ILE A 43 6.10 -9.58 -15.39
C ILE A 43 7.51 -9.18 -15.75
N SER A 44 8.03 -9.73 -16.84
CA SER A 44 9.33 -9.35 -17.38
C SER A 44 9.22 -7.99 -18.10
N CYS A 45 10.11 -7.06 -17.75
CA CYS A 45 10.19 -5.72 -18.33
C CYS A 45 11.58 -5.50 -18.92
N GLN A 46 11.67 -4.85 -20.07
CA GLN A 46 12.96 -4.52 -20.68
C GLN A 46 13.59 -3.33 -19.97
N ASN A 47 12.78 -2.30 -19.68
CA ASN A 47 13.22 -1.02 -19.13
C ASN A 47 12.36 -0.56 -17.96
N ASP A 48 12.87 0.41 -17.18
CA ASP A 48 12.12 1.03 -16.09
C ASP A 48 10.86 1.76 -16.62
N GLU A 49 10.92 2.39 -17.80
CA GLU A 49 9.76 3.05 -18.44
C GLU A 49 8.59 2.09 -18.66
N GLU A 50 8.86 0.88 -19.15
CA GLU A 50 7.84 -0.15 -19.35
C GLU A 50 7.23 -0.55 -18.01
N ARG A 51 8.06 -0.74 -16.98
CA ARG A 51 7.61 -1.07 -15.62
C ARG A 51 6.59 -0.05 -15.08
N PHE A 52 6.91 1.24 -15.20
CA PHE A 52 6.01 2.33 -14.82
C PHE A 52 4.73 2.36 -15.67
N THR A 53 4.85 2.10 -16.97
CA THR A 53 3.72 2.05 -17.91
C THR A 53 2.75 0.93 -17.55
N ILE A 54 3.26 -0.29 -17.33
CA ILE A 54 2.44 -1.46 -17.01
C ILE A 54 1.74 -1.25 -15.66
N LEU A 55 2.47 -0.77 -14.64
CA LEU A 55 1.85 -0.46 -13.34
C LEU A 55 0.71 0.57 -13.49
N MET A 56 0.95 1.64 -14.25
CA MET A 56 -0.07 2.64 -14.52
C MET A 56 -1.29 2.02 -15.23
N ALA A 57 -1.07 1.20 -16.25
CA ALA A 57 -2.13 0.53 -16.98
C ALA A 57 -2.95 -0.39 -16.06
N LEU A 58 -2.30 -1.22 -15.25
CA LEU A 58 -2.95 -2.09 -14.27
C LEU A 58 -3.86 -1.29 -13.30
N ILE A 59 -3.39 -0.15 -12.82
CA ILE A 59 -4.14 0.72 -11.89
C ILE A 59 -5.29 1.43 -12.62
N LYS A 60 -5.01 2.04 -13.77
CA LYS A 60 -5.97 2.90 -14.50
C LYS A 60 -7.08 2.11 -15.19
N LEU A 61 -6.76 0.91 -15.66
CA LEU A 61 -7.73 -0.03 -16.20
C LEU A 61 -8.45 -0.80 -15.08
N LYS A 62 -8.14 -0.50 -13.80
CA LYS A 62 -8.73 -1.10 -12.60
C LYS A 62 -8.65 -2.62 -12.57
N LEU A 63 -7.54 -3.17 -13.07
CA LEU A 63 -7.26 -4.61 -13.02
C LEU A 63 -6.88 -5.05 -11.60
N LEU A 64 -6.40 -4.11 -10.79
CA LEU A 64 -6.12 -4.32 -9.37
C LEU A 64 -7.34 -3.93 -8.53
N VAL A 65 -7.99 -4.92 -7.92
CA VAL A 65 -9.17 -4.71 -7.07
C VAL A 65 -8.75 -4.61 -5.60
N GLY A 66 -9.08 -3.49 -4.96
CA GLY A 66 -8.85 -3.26 -3.53
C GLY A 66 -7.50 -2.62 -3.19
N LYS A 67 -7.17 -2.62 -1.89
CA LYS A 67 -5.96 -1.98 -1.36
C LYS A 67 -4.71 -2.71 -1.82
N SER A 68 -3.68 -1.96 -2.21
CA SER A 68 -2.45 -2.53 -2.74
C SER A 68 -1.22 -1.96 -2.04
N VAL A 69 -0.28 -2.82 -1.67
CA VAL A 69 1.03 -2.40 -1.15
C VAL A 69 2.07 -2.58 -2.26
N VAL A 70 2.86 -1.54 -2.52
CA VAL A 70 3.88 -1.51 -3.55
C VAL A 70 5.25 -1.40 -2.91
N PHE A 71 6.08 -2.41 -3.09
CA PHE A 71 7.45 -2.46 -2.54
C PHE A 71 8.47 -1.93 -3.53
N VAL A 72 9.34 -1.05 -3.04
CA VAL A 72 10.39 -0.37 -3.79
C VAL A 72 11.72 -0.50 -3.05
N SER A 73 12.83 -0.57 -3.78
CA SER A 73 14.18 -0.80 -3.23
C SER A 73 14.75 0.40 -2.49
N THR A 74 14.48 1.63 -2.96
CA THR A 74 15.11 2.85 -2.42
C THR A 74 14.09 3.93 -2.10
N VAL A 75 14.46 4.82 -1.17
CA VAL A 75 13.62 5.96 -0.77
C VAL A 75 13.38 6.90 -1.94
N ASP A 76 14.39 7.21 -2.75
CA ASP A 76 14.23 8.11 -3.90
C ASP A 76 13.29 7.53 -4.96
N ARG A 77 13.37 6.21 -5.23
CA ARG A 77 12.41 5.52 -6.12
C ARG A 77 11.01 5.52 -5.54
N CYS A 78 10.86 5.39 -4.21
CA CYS A 78 9.58 5.48 -3.53
C CYS A 78 8.89 6.84 -3.79
N TYR A 79 9.62 7.95 -3.62
CA TYR A 79 9.10 9.28 -3.94
C TYR A 79 8.92 9.52 -5.45
N LYS A 80 9.79 8.95 -6.30
CA LYS A 80 9.62 8.98 -7.76
C LYS A 80 8.28 8.33 -8.16
N LEU A 81 7.97 7.17 -7.59
CA LEU A 81 6.72 6.46 -7.83
C LEU A 81 5.51 7.20 -7.24
N TYR A 82 5.66 7.79 -6.06
CA TYR A 82 4.63 8.63 -5.45
C TYR A 82 4.25 9.82 -6.35
N LEU A 83 5.25 10.58 -6.79
CA LEU A 83 5.06 11.71 -7.70
C LEU A 83 4.43 11.28 -9.04
N PHE A 84 4.89 10.14 -9.57
CA PHE A 84 4.33 9.55 -10.78
C PHE A 84 2.84 9.23 -10.61
N LEU A 85 2.45 8.49 -9.56
CA LEU A 85 1.05 8.17 -9.30
C LEU A 85 0.20 9.42 -9.04
N GLN A 86 0.76 10.42 -8.36
CA GLN A 86 0.10 11.71 -8.11
C GLN A 86 -0.19 12.47 -9.42
N ALA A 87 0.73 12.45 -10.40
CA ALA A 87 0.51 13.05 -11.73
C ALA A 87 -0.73 12.46 -12.42
N PHE A 88 -0.93 11.15 -12.26
CA PHE A 88 -2.09 10.44 -12.79
C PHE A 88 -3.31 10.50 -11.85
N LYS A 89 -3.33 11.37 -10.83
CA LYS A 89 -4.44 11.49 -9.86
C LYS A 89 -4.77 10.16 -9.15
N VAL A 90 -3.77 9.31 -8.92
CA VAL A 90 -3.90 8.07 -8.17
C VAL A 90 -3.53 8.34 -6.70
N PRO A 91 -4.50 8.26 -5.76
CA PRO A 91 -4.22 8.52 -4.35
C PRO A 91 -3.32 7.42 -3.78
N SER A 92 -2.17 7.83 -3.25
CA SER A 92 -1.17 6.93 -2.66
C SER A 92 -0.56 7.57 -1.42
N CYS A 93 0.02 6.74 -0.56
CA CYS A 93 0.77 7.18 0.61
C CYS A 93 2.16 6.53 0.61
N VAL A 94 3.14 7.22 1.20
CA VAL A 94 4.54 6.77 1.28
C VAL A 94 4.84 6.27 2.68
N LEU A 95 5.58 5.18 2.76
CA LEU A 95 6.15 4.63 3.99
C LEU A 95 7.62 4.31 3.75
N ASN A 96 8.49 4.99 4.49
CA ASN A 96 9.93 4.72 4.47
C ASN A 96 10.51 4.76 5.89
N ALA A 97 11.71 4.23 6.06
CA ALA A 97 12.39 4.17 7.36
C ALA A 97 12.90 5.54 7.85
N GLN A 98 13.01 6.52 6.95
CA GLN A 98 13.51 7.86 7.28
C GLN A 98 12.41 8.77 7.87
N MET A 99 11.15 8.35 7.79
CA MET A 99 10.02 9.06 8.37
C MET A 99 9.99 8.92 9.89
N PRO A 100 9.62 9.98 10.64
CA PRO A 100 9.38 9.90 12.07
C PRO A 100 8.35 8.81 12.41
N THR A 101 8.54 8.13 13.54
CA THR A 101 7.68 7.02 13.99
C THR A 101 6.21 7.40 14.06
N ASN A 102 5.86 8.60 14.56
CA ASN A 102 4.47 9.07 14.60
C ASN A 102 3.83 9.15 13.21
N SER A 103 4.59 9.63 12.21
CA SER A 103 4.15 9.73 10.82
C SER A 103 3.97 8.34 10.22
N ARG A 104 4.90 7.39 10.48
CA ARG A 104 4.76 5.98 10.07
C ARG A 104 3.49 5.34 10.65
N CYS A 105 3.29 5.45 11.97
CA CYS A 105 2.09 4.92 12.64
C CYS A 105 0.80 5.56 12.12
N ARG A 106 0.83 6.85 11.78
CA ARG A 106 -0.31 7.54 11.16
C ARG A 106 -0.61 6.99 9.76
N VAL A 107 0.39 6.86 8.89
CA VAL A 107 0.22 6.33 7.53
C VAL A 107 -0.35 4.92 7.56
N ILE A 108 0.20 4.04 8.41
CA ILE A 108 -0.29 2.65 8.57
C ILE A 108 -1.76 2.64 9.01
N ARG A 109 -2.12 3.48 9.99
CA ARG A 109 -3.50 3.60 10.48
C ARG A 109 -4.45 4.09 9.38
N GLU A 110 -4.06 5.13 8.65
CA GLU A 110 -4.86 5.70 7.56
C GLU A 110 -5.05 4.68 6.41
N PHE A 111 -4.01 3.90 6.10
CA PHE A 111 -4.08 2.82 5.11
C PHE A 111 -4.98 1.66 5.57
N ASN A 112 -4.86 1.24 6.84
CA ASN A 112 -5.70 0.19 7.41
C ASN A 112 -7.19 0.60 7.43
N GLN A 113 -7.48 1.87 7.71
CA GLN A 113 -8.82 2.47 7.61
C GLN A 113 -9.35 2.62 6.17
N GLY A 114 -8.53 2.34 5.15
CA GLY A 114 -8.94 2.42 3.75
C GLY A 114 -8.96 3.83 3.15
N LYS A 115 -8.34 4.81 3.82
CA LYS A 115 -8.22 6.18 3.30
C LYS A 115 -7.34 6.24 2.05
N TRP A 116 -6.33 5.39 1.99
CA TRP A 116 -5.38 5.28 0.88
C TRP A 116 -5.51 3.91 0.20
N PRO A 117 -5.80 3.84 -1.10
CA PRO A 117 -5.85 2.56 -1.81
C PRO A 117 -4.46 2.00 -2.11
N PHE A 118 -3.45 2.85 -2.27
CA PHE A 118 -2.08 2.44 -2.53
C PHE A 118 -1.14 2.90 -1.42
N LEU A 119 -0.30 1.98 -0.93
CA LEU A 119 0.79 2.27 -0.02
C LEU A 119 2.11 1.92 -0.72
N ILE A 120 2.99 2.90 -0.89
CA ILE A 120 4.33 2.69 -1.45
C ILE A 120 5.30 2.57 -0.28
N ALA A 121 5.93 1.40 -0.14
CA ALA A 121 6.86 1.10 0.92
C ALA A 121 8.28 0.95 0.35
N SER A 122 9.24 1.70 0.89
CA SER A 122 10.65 1.40 0.65
C SER A 122 11.12 0.38 1.66
N GLU A 123 11.73 -0.71 1.21
CA GLU A 123 12.37 -1.63 2.13
C GLU A 123 13.73 -1.09 2.55
N CYS A 124 13.90 -0.88 3.85
CA CYS A 124 15.21 -0.76 4.46
C CYS A 124 15.46 -2.09 5.17
N ASN A 125 16.21 -2.99 4.54
CA ASN A 125 17.08 -3.83 5.33
C ASN A 125 18.23 -2.92 5.73
N ASP A 126 18.31 -2.52 7.00
CA ASP A 126 19.65 -2.44 7.58
C ASP A 126 20.23 -3.83 7.38
N ILE A 127 21.18 -3.94 6.45
CA ILE A 127 21.98 -5.13 6.23
C ILE A 127 22.63 -5.43 7.58
N PHE A 128 22.00 -6.27 8.38
CA PHE A 128 22.68 -7.07 9.38
C PHE A 128 23.42 -8.16 8.63
N ASP A 129 24.51 -7.76 7.99
CA ASP A 129 25.66 -8.62 7.78
C ASP A 129 26.90 -7.75 7.54
N ASP A 130 27.45 -7.22 8.63
CA ASP A 130 28.80 -6.67 8.65
C ASP A 130 29.67 -7.73 9.36
N SER A 131 29.66 -8.97 8.86
CA SER A 131 30.39 -10.08 9.46
C SER A 131 30.85 -11.16 8.49
N GLN A 132 31.01 -10.90 7.18
CA GLN A 132 31.86 -11.69 6.27
C GLN A 132 31.76 -11.16 4.84
N GLU A 133 32.69 -10.29 4.43
CA GLU A 133 33.19 -10.13 3.05
C GLU A 133 33.87 -8.76 2.91
N THR A 134 35.10 -8.66 3.43
CA THR A 134 36.18 -7.77 2.91
C THR A 134 37.42 -7.88 3.79
N GLU A 135 38.06 -9.05 3.84
CA GLU A 135 39.45 -9.14 4.31
C GLU A 135 40.45 -9.66 3.27
N GLU A 136 40.02 -10.19 2.13
CA GLU A 136 40.95 -10.57 1.08
C GLU A 136 40.83 -9.65 -0.13
N ASN A 137 41.45 -8.47 -0.02
CA ASN A 137 42.23 -7.82 -1.08
C ASN A 137 42.42 -6.36 -0.70
N LEU A 138 43.59 -6.04 -0.12
CA LEU A 138 44.31 -4.76 -0.24
C LEU A 138 45.53 -4.79 0.70
N LYS A 139 46.56 -5.56 0.31
CA LYS A 139 47.92 -5.31 0.80
C LYS A 139 48.42 -4.02 0.14
N GLY A 140 48.34 -2.90 0.87
CA GLY A 140 48.87 -1.61 0.43
C GLY A 140 48.96 -0.61 1.57
N LYS A 141 50.15 -0.48 2.16
CA LYS A 141 50.47 0.44 3.26
C LYS A 141 50.24 1.90 2.84
N LYS A 142 49.45 2.66 3.63
CA LYS A 142 49.82 3.93 4.32
C LYS A 142 48.57 4.69 4.81
N ASN A 143 48.72 5.36 5.96
CA ASN A 143 47.80 6.30 6.64
C ASN A 143 46.67 5.71 7.51
N LYS A 144 47.06 5.26 8.71
CA LYS A 144 46.21 4.69 9.77
C LYS A 144 45.52 5.69 10.71
N GLN A 145 45.71 7.01 10.58
CA GLN A 145 45.18 7.98 11.56
C GLN A 145 44.02 8.88 11.06
N LYS A 146 43.93 9.24 9.77
CA LYS A 146 42.81 10.07 9.25
C LYS A 146 41.50 9.33 8.98
N ARG A 147 41.49 8.00 9.01
CA ARG A 147 40.31 7.17 8.71
C ARG A 147 39.40 6.88 9.92
N LYS A 148 39.87 7.11 11.15
CA LYS A 148 39.08 6.84 12.37
C LYS A 148 38.10 7.95 12.74
N GLU A 149 38.35 9.20 12.32
CA GLU A 149 37.45 10.32 12.62
C GLU A 149 36.28 10.44 11.63
N LEU A 150 36.49 10.18 10.33
CA LEU A 150 35.37 10.21 9.35
C LEU A 150 34.37 9.04 9.52
N LYS A 151 34.77 7.94 10.16
CA LYS A 151 33.89 6.78 10.41
C LYS A 151 32.99 6.95 11.64
N LYS A 152 33.27 7.91 12.54
CA LYS A 152 32.47 8.11 13.76
C LYS A 152 31.20 8.95 13.53
N ASN A 153 31.20 9.83 12.51
CA ASN A 153 30.07 10.73 12.22
C ASN A 153 29.00 10.18 11.25
N LYS A 154 29.15 8.95 10.73
CA LYS A 154 28.13 8.28 9.89
C LYS A 154 27.32 7.20 10.60
N LYS A 155 27.45 7.06 11.92
CA LYS A 155 26.44 6.37 12.74
C LYS A 155 25.26 7.33 12.96
N ARG A 156 24.50 7.60 11.90
CA ARG A 156 23.14 8.09 12.09
C ARG A 156 22.38 6.94 12.74
N HIS A 157 21.81 7.22 13.89
CA HIS A 157 20.90 6.39 14.65
C HIS A 157 19.73 5.95 13.74
N LEU A 158 19.90 4.85 13.00
CA LEU A 158 18.76 4.17 12.39
C LEU A 158 18.14 3.32 13.50
N ASP A 159 16.87 3.55 13.77
CA ASP A 159 16.12 2.76 14.74
C ASP A 159 16.20 1.29 14.30
N LYS A 160 16.73 0.41 15.17
CA LYS A 160 16.78 -1.05 14.98
C LYS A 160 15.39 -1.69 14.75
N GLU A 161 14.33 -0.90 14.88
CA GLU A 161 12.93 -1.23 14.70
C GLU A 161 12.40 -0.89 13.29
N SER A 162 13.30 -0.57 12.34
CA SER A 162 12.96 -0.09 10.98
C SER A 162 12.48 -1.18 10.01
N GLY A 163 12.28 -2.42 10.47
CA GLY A 163 11.82 -3.55 9.68
C GLY A 163 10.41 -3.35 9.10
N ILE A 164 10.28 -2.56 8.03
CA ILE A 164 9.03 -2.42 7.29
C ILE A 164 8.57 -3.78 6.73
N GLY A 165 9.52 -4.69 6.51
CA GLY A 165 9.28 -6.08 6.12
C GLY A 165 8.86 -7.04 7.25
N ARG A 166 9.06 -6.70 8.53
CA ARG A 166 8.73 -7.57 9.68
C ARG A 166 8.10 -6.75 10.83
N GLY A 167 6.84 -7.03 11.17
CA GLY A 167 6.16 -6.41 12.32
C GLY A 167 5.20 -5.25 12.02
N ILE A 168 5.20 -4.68 10.81
CA ILE A 168 4.13 -3.75 10.41
C ILE A 168 2.89 -4.54 9.96
N ASP A 169 1.79 -4.35 10.68
CA ASP A 169 0.54 -5.06 10.46
C ASP A 169 -0.39 -4.29 9.49
N PHE A 170 -0.37 -4.70 8.22
CA PHE A 170 -1.33 -4.24 7.22
C PHE A 170 -2.55 -5.15 7.26
N HIS A 171 -3.71 -4.56 7.55
CA HIS A 171 -4.95 -5.32 7.64
C HIS A 171 -5.54 -5.53 6.25
N LEU A 172 -5.69 -6.81 5.86
CA LEU A 172 -6.47 -7.23 4.69
C LEU A 172 -6.04 -6.52 3.40
N VAL A 173 -4.79 -6.75 2.99
CA VAL A 173 -4.28 -6.25 1.71
C VAL A 173 -4.52 -7.33 0.64
N PRO A 174 -5.41 -7.13 -0.34
CA PRO A 174 -5.60 -8.10 -1.42
C PRO A 174 -4.39 -8.19 -2.36
N ASN A 175 -3.75 -7.06 -2.67
CA ASN A 175 -2.69 -7.04 -3.68
C ASN A 175 -1.33 -6.62 -3.10
N VAL A 176 -0.29 -7.39 -3.39
CA VAL A 176 1.11 -7.01 -3.16
C VAL A 176 1.80 -6.83 -4.51
N ILE A 177 2.52 -5.74 -4.68
CA ILE A 177 3.23 -5.41 -5.91
C ILE A 177 4.70 -5.22 -5.58
N ASN A 178 5.56 -6.13 -6.03
CA ASN A 178 6.99 -5.94 -5.99
C ASN A 178 7.39 -5.12 -7.21
N PHE A 179 7.47 -3.79 -7.04
CA PHE A 179 7.87 -2.90 -8.12
C PHE A 179 9.35 -3.07 -8.45
N ASP A 180 10.20 -3.13 -7.42
CA ASP A 180 11.56 -3.62 -7.56
C ASP A 180 11.61 -5.06 -7.05
N PHE A 181 12.24 -5.95 -7.81
CA PHE A 181 12.34 -7.35 -7.42
C PHE A 181 13.14 -7.49 -6.09
N PRO A 182 12.72 -8.33 -5.14
CA PRO A 182 13.45 -8.50 -3.87
C PRO A 182 14.83 -9.11 -4.08
N LEU A 183 15.77 -8.77 -3.17
CA LEU A 183 17.17 -9.22 -3.23
C LEU A 183 17.39 -10.63 -2.64
N SER A 184 16.42 -11.16 -1.91
CA SER A 184 16.49 -12.51 -1.35
C SER A 184 15.11 -13.16 -1.27
N THR A 185 15.10 -14.49 -1.19
CA THR A 185 13.88 -15.29 -1.03
C THR A 185 13.13 -14.96 0.25
N ASP A 186 13.84 -14.74 1.35
CA ASP A 186 13.20 -14.33 2.60
C ASP A 186 12.50 -12.97 2.46
N MET A 187 13.10 -12.01 1.75
CA MET A 187 12.43 -10.73 1.48
C MET A 187 11.19 -10.95 0.63
N TYR A 188 11.28 -11.77 -0.42
CA TYR A 188 10.12 -12.13 -1.25
C TYR A 188 8.97 -12.69 -0.41
N VAL A 189 9.25 -13.70 0.41
CA VAL A 189 8.28 -14.35 1.30
C VAL A 189 7.63 -13.34 2.25
N HIS A 190 8.41 -12.46 2.89
CA HIS A 190 7.86 -11.45 3.80
C HIS A 190 6.95 -10.42 3.10
N ARG A 191 7.28 -10.06 1.86
CA ARG A 191 6.47 -9.14 1.05
C ARG A 191 5.15 -9.77 0.68
N VAL A 192 5.17 -10.96 0.08
CA VAL A 192 3.93 -11.63 -0.36
C VAL A 192 3.09 -12.11 0.84
N GLY A 193 3.71 -12.40 1.98
CA GLY A 193 3.02 -12.68 3.26
C GLY A 193 2.27 -11.47 3.86
N ARG A 194 2.30 -10.30 3.22
CA ARG A 194 1.41 -9.16 3.57
C ARG A 194 0.00 -9.32 3.01
N THR A 195 -0.18 -10.16 1.98
CA THR A 195 -1.50 -10.55 1.45
C THR A 195 -1.87 -11.95 1.93
N ALA A 196 -3.03 -12.45 1.50
CA ALA A 196 -3.47 -13.82 1.72
C ALA A 196 -3.44 -14.25 3.21
N ARG A 197 -3.85 -13.34 4.11
CA ARG A 197 -3.89 -13.61 5.56
C ARG A 197 -5.24 -14.20 6.00
N GLY A 198 -5.19 -15.14 6.94
CA GLY A 198 -6.37 -15.84 7.44
C GLY A 198 -7.01 -16.69 6.34
N PHE A 199 -8.27 -16.43 6.00
CA PHE A 199 -9.00 -17.12 4.92
C PHE A 199 -9.16 -16.29 3.63
N ASN A 200 -8.50 -15.13 3.55
CA ASN A 200 -8.67 -14.23 2.41
C ASN A 200 -7.73 -14.63 1.27
N LYS A 201 -8.21 -14.49 0.04
CA LYS A 201 -7.38 -14.62 -1.15
C LYS A 201 -6.51 -13.38 -1.35
N GLY A 202 -5.38 -13.58 -2.01
CA GLY A 202 -4.40 -12.54 -2.29
C GLY A 202 -3.73 -12.74 -3.64
N THR A 203 -3.30 -11.63 -4.23
CA THR A 203 -2.53 -11.60 -5.47
C THR A 203 -1.21 -10.88 -5.24
N ALA A 204 -0.10 -11.50 -5.65
CA ALA A 204 1.22 -10.90 -5.66
C ALA A 204 1.70 -10.74 -7.10
N ILE A 205 2.11 -9.53 -7.49
CA ILE A 205 2.66 -9.22 -8.82
C ILE A 205 4.10 -8.76 -8.63
N SER A 206 5.04 -9.40 -9.32
CA SER A 206 6.45 -9.03 -9.26
C SER A 206 6.95 -8.57 -10.62
N PHE A 207 7.50 -7.37 -10.69
CA PHE A 207 8.17 -6.89 -11.88
C PHE A 207 9.63 -7.32 -11.85
N CYS A 208 10.10 -7.86 -12.97
CA CYS A 208 11.48 -8.32 -13.14
C CYS A 208 12.11 -7.60 -14.33
N LEU A 209 13.15 -6.79 -14.10
CA LEU A 209 13.93 -6.23 -15.18
C LEU A 209 14.83 -7.27 -15.84
N LEU A 210 15.31 -7.01 -17.06
CA LEU A 210 16.26 -7.90 -17.72
C LEU A 210 17.54 -8.11 -16.89
N SER A 211 18.02 -7.06 -16.20
CA SER A 211 19.16 -7.14 -15.28
C SER A 211 18.90 -7.94 -14.01
N GLU A 212 17.63 -8.16 -13.66
CA GLU A 212 17.20 -8.86 -12.44
C GLU A 212 16.89 -10.35 -12.73
N GLN A 213 17.03 -10.82 -13.98
CA GLN A 213 16.62 -12.17 -14.39
C GLN A 213 17.37 -13.29 -13.67
N ALA A 214 18.67 -13.14 -13.45
CA ALA A 214 19.47 -14.15 -12.73
C ALA A 214 18.99 -14.31 -11.29
N LEU A 215 18.74 -13.19 -10.60
CA LEU A 215 18.21 -13.16 -9.25
C LEU A 215 16.78 -13.70 -9.19
N PHE A 216 15.96 -13.36 -10.19
CA PHE A 216 14.61 -13.89 -10.32
C PHE A 216 14.60 -15.42 -10.41
N GLU A 217 15.44 -16.00 -11.25
CA GLU A 217 15.46 -17.46 -11.43
C GLU A 217 15.95 -18.18 -10.17
N GLN A 218 16.94 -17.62 -9.46
CA GLN A 218 17.38 -18.12 -8.16
C GLN A 218 16.24 -18.12 -7.12
N ILE A 219 15.58 -16.96 -6.93
CA ILE A 219 14.47 -16.84 -5.97
C ILE A 219 13.30 -17.73 -6.39
N ARG A 220 13.00 -17.82 -7.69
CA ARG A 220 11.94 -18.68 -8.21
C ARG A 220 12.20 -20.15 -7.91
N GLN A 221 13.41 -20.64 -8.11
CA GLN A 221 13.78 -22.02 -7.79
C GLN A 221 13.62 -22.29 -6.31
N GLU A 222 14.18 -21.44 -5.45
CA GLU A 222 14.09 -21.62 -4.00
C GLU A 222 12.65 -21.56 -3.48
N VAL A 223 11.82 -20.63 -3.99
CA VAL A 223 10.40 -20.55 -3.62
C VAL A 223 9.65 -21.81 -4.09
N ASN A 224 9.94 -22.31 -5.29
CA ASN A 224 9.30 -23.52 -5.79
C ASN A 224 9.71 -24.76 -4.98
N GLU A 225 10.96 -24.84 -4.54
CA GLU A 225 11.45 -25.89 -3.63
C GLU A 225 10.74 -25.83 -2.27
N ARG A 226 10.66 -24.64 -1.66
CA ARG A 226 9.93 -24.43 -0.39
C ARG A 226 8.44 -24.79 -0.49
N MET A 227 7.84 -24.59 -1.66
CA MET A 227 6.42 -24.88 -1.93
C MET A 227 6.15 -26.28 -2.50
N GLY A 228 7.19 -27.00 -2.94
CA GLY A 228 7.09 -28.29 -3.63
C GLY A 228 6.42 -28.24 -5.00
N GLN A 229 6.18 -27.06 -5.57
CA GLN A 229 5.52 -26.88 -6.87
C GLN A 229 5.80 -25.47 -7.46
N PRO A 230 5.69 -25.29 -8.78
CA PRO A 230 5.84 -23.98 -9.41
C PRO A 230 4.69 -23.04 -9.03
N VAL A 231 4.99 -21.99 -8.24
CA VAL A 231 3.98 -21.02 -7.78
C VAL A 231 4.01 -19.70 -8.56
N LEU A 232 5.18 -19.26 -9.04
CA LEU A 232 5.32 -18.01 -9.80
C LEU A 232 4.93 -18.20 -11.27
N ARG A 233 3.79 -17.64 -11.68
CA ARG A 233 3.27 -17.74 -13.05
C ARG A 233 3.70 -16.54 -13.89
N PRO A 234 4.16 -16.73 -15.14
CA PRO A 234 4.44 -15.61 -16.04
C PRO A 234 3.14 -14.89 -16.42
N TYR A 235 3.17 -13.56 -16.44
CA TYR A 235 2.11 -12.73 -16.99
C TYR A 235 2.65 -11.93 -18.17
N GLN A 236 2.24 -12.31 -19.38
CA GLN A 236 2.68 -11.67 -20.61
C GLN A 236 1.85 -10.42 -20.89
N VAL A 237 2.55 -9.29 -21.07
CA VAL A 237 1.94 -8.01 -21.38
C VAL A 237 2.29 -7.64 -22.81
N ARG A 238 1.28 -7.42 -23.65
CA ARG A 238 1.47 -6.93 -25.02
C ARG A 238 1.69 -5.42 -25.00
N MET A 239 2.95 -4.98 -25.03
CA MET A 239 3.30 -3.56 -24.94
C MET A 239 2.70 -2.69 -26.05
N GLN A 240 2.41 -3.27 -27.22
CA GLN A 240 1.72 -2.62 -28.35
C GLN A 240 0.35 -2.06 -27.94
N ASP A 241 -0.37 -2.75 -27.05
CA ASP A 241 -1.67 -2.31 -26.55
C ASP A 241 -1.55 -1.09 -25.61
N PHE A 242 -0.33 -0.70 -25.21
CA PHE A 242 -0.06 0.33 -24.20
C PHE A 242 0.79 1.50 -24.69
N GLU A 243 1.02 1.67 -25.99
CA GLU A 243 1.85 2.77 -26.54
C GLU A 243 1.41 4.16 -26.04
N GLY A 244 0.11 4.43 -26.01
CA GLY A 244 -0.40 5.72 -25.53
C GLY A 244 -0.20 5.93 -24.02
N PHE A 245 -0.10 4.84 -23.23
CA PHE A 245 0.32 4.91 -21.83
C PHE A 245 1.84 5.14 -21.73
N GLN A 246 2.66 4.54 -22.60
CA GLN A 246 4.12 4.72 -22.57
C GLN A 246 4.52 6.18 -22.77
N LEU A 247 3.92 6.88 -23.73
CA LEU A 247 4.21 8.30 -23.99
C LEU A 247 3.95 9.18 -22.77
N ARG A 248 2.82 8.95 -22.10
CA ARG A 248 2.46 9.68 -20.88
C ARG A 248 3.36 9.32 -19.71
N ALA A 249 3.70 8.04 -19.57
CA ALA A 249 4.62 7.60 -18.55
C ALA A 249 5.99 8.29 -18.71
N ARG A 250 6.51 8.34 -19.95
CA ARG A 250 7.76 9.01 -20.28
C ARG A 250 7.75 10.49 -19.93
N GLU A 251 6.67 11.20 -20.28
CA GLU A 251 6.51 12.63 -19.95
C GLU A 251 6.60 12.87 -18.43
N VAL A 252 5.85 12.09 -17.64
CA VAL A 252 5.86 12.23 -16.18
C VAL A 252 7.21 11.84 -15.59
N LEU A 253 7.83 10.77 -16.10
CA LEU A 253 9.15 10.33 -15.64
C LEU A 253 10.24 11.38 -15.91
N ALA A 254 10.18 12.06 -17.04
CA ALA A 254 11.09 13.16 -17.36
C ALA A 254 10.93 14.35 -16.39
N ALA A 255 9.69 14.63 -15.95
CA ALA A 255 9.42 15.67 -14.96
C ALA A 255 9.88 15.30 -13.53
N CYS A 256 9.97 14.01 -13.19
CA CYS A 256 10.38 13.50 -11.89
C CYS A 256 11.92 13.53 -11.68
N THR A 257 12.52 14.72 -11.72
CA THR A 257 13.97 14.89 -11.50
C THR A 257 14.37 14.71 -10.03
N ARG A 258 15.66 14.47 -9.77
CA ARG A 258 16.22 14.35 -8.41
C ARG A 258 15.96 15.59 -7.54
N ALA A 259 15.98 16.78 -8.15
CA ALA A 259 15.70 18.04 -7.46
C ALA A 259 14.26 18.06 -6.93
N VAL A 260 13.30 17.66 -7.77
CA VAL A 260 11.88 17.58 -7.41
C VAL A 260 11.64 16.56 -6.31
N ILE A 261 12.26 15.38 -6.43
CA ILE A 261 12.16 14.33 -5.39
C ILE A 261 12.67 14.87 -4.05
N ARG A 262 13.84 15.51 -4.05
CA ARG A 262 14.43 16.08 -2.83
C ARG A 262 13.56 17.19 -2.24
N GLU A 263 13.01 18.07 -3.07
CA GLU A 263 12.12 19.14 -2.63
C GLU A 263 10.83 18.58 -2.02
N THR A 264 10.23 17.58 -2.65
CA THR A 264 9.03 16.87 -2.16
C THR A 264 9.28 16.23 -0.79
N ARG A 265 10.43 15.57 -0.63
CA ARG A 265 10.87 14.99 0.65
C ARG A 265 11.00 16.05 1.74
N MET A 266 11.64 17.17 1.41
CA MET A 266 11.81 18.27 2.35
C MET A 266 10.45 18.90 2.72
N ALA A 267 9.53 19.04 1.77
CA ALA A 267 8.20 19.55 2.01
C ALA A 267 7.40 18.65 2.98
N GLU A 268 7.46 17.33 2.80
CA GLU A 268 6.81 16.39 3.73
C GLU A 268 7.37 16.49 5.15
N ILE A 269 8.70 16.54 5.29
CA ILE A 269 9.35 16.70 6.60
C ILE A 269 8.92 18.02 7.27
N ARG A 270 8.91 19.13 6.51
CA ARG A 270 8.46 20.43 7.02
C ARG A 270 6.99 20.39 7.49
N ASP A 271 6.11 19.76 6.72
CA ASP A 271 4.71 19.61 7.08
C ASP A 271 4.53 18.78 8.35
N GLU A 272 5.35 17.75 8.57
CA GLU A 272 5.33 16.96 9.80
C GLU A 272 5.94 17.72 11.00
N LEU A 273 6.97 18.55 10.78
CA LEU A 273 7.52 19.44 11.81
C LEU A 273 6.46 20.45 12.29
N LEU A 274 5.73 21.08 11.37
CA LEU A 274 4.65 22.03 11.70
C LEU A 274 3.48 21.39 12.45
N LYS A 275 3.22 20.09 12.28
CA LYS A 275 2.16 19.35 12.98
C LYS A 275 2.62 18.80 14.34
N SER A 276 3.90 18.91 14.67
CA SER A 276 4.48 18.29 15.85
C SER A 276 4.17 19.10 17.11
N LYS A 277 3.36 18.53 18.00
CA LYS A 277 3.05 19.12 19.32
C LYS A 277 4.29 19.43 20.16
N ARG A 278 5.38 18.68 19.94
CA ARG A 278 6.66 18.89 20.66
C ARG A 278 7.33 20.20 20.28
N LEU A 279 7.07 20.71 19.09
CA LEU A 279 7.67 21.94 18.58
C LEU A 279 6.78 23.16 18.77
N ASP A 280 5.55 23.00 19.27
CA ASP A 280 4.64 24.12 19.52
C ASP A 280 5.28 25.16 20.46
N ALA A 281 5.80 24.73 21.61
CA ALA A 281 6.50 25.60 22.55
C ALA A 281 7.78 26.25 21.97
N TYR A 282 8.42 25.60 21.01
CA TYR A 282 9.58 26.16 20.31
C TYR A 282 9.16 27.23 19.30
N PHE A 283 8.09 26.99 18.54
CA PHE A 283 7.53 27.94 17.58
C PHE A 283 6.84 29.14 18.25
N GLU A 284 6.29 28.97 19.45
CA GLU A 284 5.80 30.07 20.28
C GLU A 284 6.93 31.02 20.66
N LYS A 285 8.11 30.49 20.99
CA LYS A 285 9.31 31.28 21.29
C LYS A 285 9.99 31.85 20.04
N ASN A 286 9.82 31.20 18.89
CA ASN A 286 10.47 31.56 17.62
C ASN A 286 9.44 31.74 16.48
N PRO A 287 8.62 32.80 16.50
CA PRO A 287 7.55 32.99 15.53
C PRO A 287 8.05 33.18 14.09
N ARG A 288 9.27 33.73 13.92
CA ARG A 288 9.90 33.91 12.61
C ARG A 288 10.18 32.58 11.90
N GLU A 289 10.61 31.57 12.65
CA GLU A 289 10.91 30.26 12.08
C GLU A 289 9.64 29.53 11.65
N ARG A 290 8.57 29.64 12.45
CA ARG A 290 7.26 29.11 12.08
C ARG A 290 6.78 29.70 10.74
N LEU A 291 6.88 31.02 10.59
CA LEU A 291 6.50 31.71 9.36
C LEU A 291 7.36 31.25 8.17
N ALA A 292 8.67 31.06 8.35
CA ALA A 292 9.54 30.55 7.31
C ALA A 292 9.08 29.16 6.81
N PHE A 293 8.71 28.25 7.72
CA PHE A 293 8.16 26.95 7.34
C PHE A 293 6.78 27.03 6.68
N GLU A 294 5.92 27.96 7.10
CA GLU A 294 4.58 28.16 6.51
C GLU A 294 4.63 28.80 5.12
N GLN A 295 5.58 29.71 4.86
CA GLN A 295 5.73 30.39 3.57
C GLN A 295 6.39 29.49 2.50
N ASP A 296 7.26 28.57 2.91
CA ASP A 296 7.92 27.59 2.03
C ASP A 296 7.01 26.43 1.59
N LYS A 297 5.70 26.52 1.84
CA LYS A 297 4.69 25.50 1.58
C LYS A 297 4.29 25.41 0.09
N LYS A 298 5.26 25.51 -0.81
CA LYS A 298 5.06 25.25 -2.23
C LYS A 298 4.75 23.78 -2.40
N GLN A 299 3.47 23.43 -2.55
CA GLN A 299 3.07 22.11 -3.04
C GLN A 299 3.64 21.97 -4.45
N TYR A 300 4.76 21.26 -4.58
CA TYR A 300 5.40 21.10 -5.88
C TYR A 300 4.46 20.31 -6.79
N LYS A 301 3.90 20.99 -7.79
CA LYS A 301 3.18 20.35 -8.89
C LYS A 301 4.19 20.07 -9.98
N LEU A 302 4.23 18.83 -10.46
CA LEU A 302 5.05 18.46 -11.60
C LEU A 302 4.70 19.37 -12.79
N LYS A 303 5.72 19.91 -13.45
CA LYS A 303 5.57 20.68 -14.69
C LYS A 303 5.33 19.70 -15.83
N ILE A 304 4.07 19.49 -16.17
CA ILE A 304 3.61 18.56 -17.22
C ILE A 304 2.94 19.41 -18.31
N HIS A 305 3.07 19.01 -19.58
CA HIS A 305 2.53 19.80 -20.69
C HIS A 305 0.99 19.84 -20.68
N SER A 306 0.34 18.75 -20.28
CA SER A 306 -1.12 18.67 -20.22
C SER A 306 -1.66 18.29 -18.84
N PRO A 307 -2.65 19.03 -18.30
CA PRO A 307 -3.33 18.65 -17.06
C PRO A 307 -4.23 17.41 -17.21
N ALA A 308 -4.52 16.99 -18.45
CA ALA A 308 -5.36 15.83 -18.79
C ALA A 308 -4.56 14.51 -18.89
N ILE A 309 -3.28 14.50 -18.50
CA ILE A 309 -2.42 13.30 -18.55
C ILE A 309 -3.02 12.12 -17.76
N ALA A 310 -3.82 12.43 -16.73
CA ALA A 310 -4.49 11.48 -15.87
C ALA A 310 -5.73 10.80 -16.49
N ASP A 311 -6.35 11.41 -17.50
CA ASP A 311 -7.65 11.00 -18.03
C ASP A 311 -7.42 9.92 -19.10
N VAL A 312 -8.08 8.77 -19.01
CA VAL A 312 -7.87 7.64 -19.93
C VAL A 312 -9.03 7.63 -20.94
N PRO A 313 -8.82 8.11 -22.18
CA PRO A 313 -9.88 8.10 -23.19
C PRO A 313 -10.05 6.69 -23.76
N ASP A 314 -11.19 6.45 -24.41
CA ASP A 314 -11.58 5.12 -24.90
C ASP A 314 -10.56 4.48 -25.86
N TYR A 315 -9.82 5.29 -26.62
CA TYR A 315 -8.80 4.79 -27.54
C TYR A 315 -7.58 4.20 -26.82
N LEU A 316 -7.28 4.64 -25.58
CA LEU A 316 -6.20 4.07 -24.76
C LEU A 316 -6.58 2.75 -24.10
N VAL A 317 -7.88 2.45 -24.01
CA VAL A 317 -8.33 1.18 -23.47
C VAL A 317 -8.09 0.10 -24.54
N PRO A 318 -7.33 -0.97 -24.23
CA PRO A 318 -7.15 -2.07 -25.16
C PRO A 318 -8.49 -2.64 -25.60
N LYS A 319 -8.60 -3.07 -26.88
CA LYS A 319 -9.86 -3.56 -27.45
C LYS A 319 -10.52 -4.66 -26.60
N ALA A 320 -9.71 -5.53 -25.97
CA ALA A 320 -10.16 -6.60 -25.09
C ALA A 320 -10.90 -6.13 -23.82
N LEU A 321 -10.65 -4.90 -23.37
CA LEU A 321 -11.23 -4.33 -22.14
C LEU A 321 -12.35 -3.31 -22.43
N ARG A 322 -12.55 -2.93 -23.70
CA ARG A 322 -13.61 -2.00 -24.09
C ARG A 322 -14.97 -2.66 -23.84
N GLY A 323 -15.86 -1.97 -23.14
CA GLY A 323 -17.22 -2.46 -22.83
C GLY A 323 -17.36 -3.22 -21.51
N GLN A 324 -16.26 -3.57 -20.83
CA GLN A 324 -16.35 -3.86 -19.41
C GLN A 324 -16.72 -2.54 -18.71
N LYS A 325 -17.84 -2.51 -17.98
CA LYS A 325 -18.17 -1.35 -17.13
C LYS A 325 -17.08 -1.27 -16.05
N ILE A 326 -16.03 -0.50 -16.31
CA ILE A 326 -14.99 -0.10 -15.35
C ILE A 326 -15.65 0.86 -14.34
N SER A 327 -16.65 0.35 -13.62
CA SER A 327 -17.62 1.15 -12.85
C SER A 327 -16.98 1.83 -11.63
N GLU A 328 -17.64 2.88 -11.19
CA GLU A 328 -17.23 3.89 -10.23
C GLU A 328 -16.93 3.33 -8.82
N THR A 329 -15.67 3.12 -8.44
CA THR A 329 -15.36 2.70 -7.05
C THR A 329 -14.17 3.38 -6.38
N TYR A 330 -13.62 4.46 -6.98
CA TYR A 330 -12.87 5.45 -6.20
C TYR A 330 -13.80 6.61 -5.78
N LYS A 331 -15.00 6.30 -5.27
CA LYS A 331 -15.71 7.29 -4.47
C LYS A 331 -15.00 7.33 -3.13
N SER A 332 -14.14 8.34 -2.97
CA SER A 332 -13.68 8.83 -1.68
C SER A 332 -14.86 8.75 -0.72
N THR A 333 -14.76 7.91 0.31
CA THR A 333 -15.70 7.90 1.43
C THR A 333 -15.46 9.16 2.25
N ASN A 334 -15.79 10.32 1.67
CA ASN A 334 -16.13 11.50 2.43
C ASN A 334 -17.52 11.23 3.01
N ILE A 335 -17.55 10.57 4.17
CA ILE A 335 -18.68 10.67 5.11
C ILE A 335 -18.65 12.11 5.63
N LEU A 336 -19.08 13.05 4.79
CA LEU A 336 -19.52 14.36 5.24
C LEU A 336 -20.84 14.11 5.95
N ASN A 337 -20.82 14.24 7.27
CA ASN A 337 -21.98 14.41 8.12
C ASN A 337 -22.84 15.58 7.60
N ASN A 338 -23.69 15.32 6.63
CA ASN A 338 -24.73 16.23 6.19
C ASN A 338 -25.96 16.05 7.09
N ASN A 339 -25.83 16.45 8.36
CA ASN A 339 -26.97 16.88 9.15
C ASN A 339 -27.40 18.28 8.69
N ARG A 340 -27.82 18.40 7.43
CA ARG A 340 -28.60 19.56 6.97
C ARG A 340 -30.07 19.26 7.22
N ARG A 341 -30.54 19.72 8.38
CA ARG A 341 -31.96 19.91 8.71
C ARG A 341 -32.63 20.64 7.54
N LYS A 342 -33.41 19.92 6.71
CA LYS A 342 -34.34 20.52 5.76
C LYS A 342 -35.48 21.17 6.55
N ARG A 343 -35.34 22.45 6.88
CA ARG A 343 -36.48 23.33 7.16
C ARG A 343 -37.31 23.44 5.88
N LYS A 344 -38.41 22.69 5.80
CA LYS A 344 -39.47 22.96 4.82
C LYS A 344 -40.12 24.28 5.21
N ARG A 345 -39.87 25.34 4.43
CA ARG A 345 -40.79 26.48 4.31
C ARG A 345 -41.87 26.05 3.32
N SER A 346 -43.03 25.64 3.82
CA SER A 346 -44.25 25.55 3.01
C SER A 346 -44.92 26.92 3.04
N GLY A 347 -45.02 27.53 1.86
CA GLY A 347 -45.80 28.74 1.64
C GLY A 347 -47.28 28.51 1.91
N ARG A 348 -47.91 29.59 2.38
CA ARG A 348 -49.35 29.75 2.60
C ARG A 348 -50.17 29.38 1.36
N GLN A 349 -51.22 28.60 1.56
CA GLN A 349 -52.48 28.77 0.86
C GLN A 349 -53.62 28.52 1.86
N PHE A 350 -54.54 29.47 1.87
CA PHE A 350 -55.74 29.56 2.72
C PHE A 350 -56.69 28.39 2.45
N PHE A 351 -57.40 27.89 3.48
CA PHE A 351 -58.87 27.85 3.54
C PHE A 351 -59.35 27.28 4.90
N VAL A 352 -60.10 28.14 5.62
CA VAL A 352 -61.28 27.92 6.47
C VAL A 352 -61.26 26.81 7.54
N GLU A 353 -61.32 27.27 8.79
CA GLU A 353 -61.74 26.50 9.98
C GLU A 353 -63.24 26.17 9.91
N ASN A 354 -63.61 24.94 10.29
CA ASN A 354 -64.74 24.73 11.19
C ASN A 354 -64.65 23.37 11.89
N GLU A 355 -65.13 23.39 13.13
CA GLU A 355 -64.93 22.45 14.23
C GLU A 355 -65.61 21.08 14.05
N GLY A 356 -65.09 20.05 14.74
CA GLY A 356 -65.79 18.77 14.90
C GLY A 356 -65.00 17.73 15.71
N LYS A 357 -65.62 17.23 16.77
CA LYS A 357 -65.08 16.45 17.90
C LYS A 357 -64.82 14.95 17.61
N ASN A 358 -64.07 14.37 18.56
CA ASN A 358 -64.15 13.00 19.13
C ASN A 358 -63.29 11.84 18.59
N ASN A 359 -62.55 11.26 19.56
CA ASN A 359 -62.28 9.85 19.87
C ASN A 359 -61.96 8.85 18.73
N GLU A 360 -60.82 8.17 18.84
CA GLU A 360 -60.79 6.74 19.24
C GLU A 360 -59.35 6.20 19.40
N ASN A 361 -59.22 5.32 20.39
CA ASN A 361 -58.04 4.54 20.70
C ASN A 361 -57.91 3.33 19.75
N GLY A 362 -56.67 2.87 19.53
CA GLY A 362 -56.41 1.44 19.29
C GLY A 362 -55.72 1.10 17.98
N GLU A 363 -54.80 0.14 18.08
CA GLU A 363 -54.22 -0.64 16.97
C GLU A 363 -53.14 0.01 16.10
N ASN A 364 -51.88 0.03 16.57
CA ASN A 364 -50.75 -0.08 15.64
C ASN A 364 -49.43 -0.62 16.25
N GLN A 365 -49.51 -1.66 17.08
CA GLN A 365 -48.33 -2.41 17.53
C GLN A 365 -48.13 -3.79 16.88
N LYS A 366 -49.03 -4.25 15.99
CA LYS A 366 -48.89 -5.58 15.35
C LYS A 366 -48.45 -5.58 13.88
N ARG A 367 -48.32 -4.42 13.21
CA ARG A 367 -47.84 -4.35 11.80
C ARG A 367 -46.33 -4.21 11.61
N ARG A 368 -45.54 -4.05 12.68
CA ARG A 368 -44.07 -3.90 12.60
C ARG A 368 -43.26 -5.20 12.68
N LYS A 369 -43.87 -6.35 13.01
CA LYS A 369 -43.15 -7.63 13.12
C LYS A 369 -43.27 -8.56 11.92
N PHE A 370 -44.19 -8.30 10.97
CA PHE A 370 -44.36 -9.15 9.78
C PHE A 370 -43.53 -8.73 8.55
N ASN A 371 -42.94 -7.52 8.54
CA ASN A 371 -42.12 -7.03 7.43
C ASN A 371 -40.60 -7.22 7.60
N LYS A 372 -40.14 -7.81 8.72
CA LYS A 372 -38.70 -8.03 8.98
C LYS A 372 -38.20 -9.40 8.52
N GLN A 373 -39.08 -10.40 8.39
CA GLN A 373 -38.70 -11.75 7.94
C GLN A 373 -38.74 -11.95 6.41
N LYS A 374 -39.41 -11.08 5.65
CA LYS A 374 -39.42 -11.13 4.16
C LYS A 374 -38.19 -10.46 3.52
N THR A 375 -37.49 -9.58 4.24
CA THR A 375 -36.26 -8.93 3.75
C THR A 375 -35.01 -9.79 3.91
N GLU A 376 -34.96 -10.67 4.91
CA GLU A 376 -33.80 -11.52 5.17
C GLU A 376 -33.71 -12.74 4.23
N LYS A 377 -34.85 -13.34 3.82
CA LYS A 377 -34.87 -14.46 2.86
C LYS A 377 -34.51 -14.05 1.42
N ASN A 378 -34.74 -12.79 1.04
CA ASN A 378 -34.39 -12.28 -0.29
C ASN A 378 -32.94 -11.81 -0.41
N PHE A 379 -32.25 -11.58 0.71
CA PHE A 379 -30.82 -11.25 0.72
C PHE A 379 -29.96 -12.51 0.59
N ALA A 380 -30.36 -13.62 1.22
CA ALA A 380 -29.66 -14.90 1.16
C ALA A 380 -29.72 -15.58 -0.23
N LYS A 381 -30.78 -15.36 -1.02
CA LYS A 381 -30.95 -15.97 -2.35
C LYS A 381 -30.22 -15.27 -3.49
N ARG A 382 -29.70 -14.05 -3.28
CA ARG A 382 -28.94 -13.28 -4.29
C ARG A 382 -27.43 -13.53 -4.26
N ASN A 383 -26.91 -14.15 -3.18
CA ASN A 383 -25.48 -14.44 -3.03
C ASN A 383 -25.05 -15.83 -3.54
N SER A 384 -25.97 -16.67 -4.01
CA SER A 384 -25.64 -18.02 -4.53
C SER A 384 -25.45 -18.08 -6.05
N GLN A 385 -25.65 -16.98 -6.79
CA GLN A 385 -25.47 -16.93 -8.24
C GLN A 385 -24.76 -15.65 -8.67
N LYS A 386 -23.45 -15.57 -8.40
CA LYS A 386 -22.51 -14.71 -9.13
C LYS A 386 -21.11 -15.24 -8.90
N LYS A 387 -20.75 -16.31 -9.62
CA LYS A 387 -19.34 -16.59 -9.92
C LYS A 387 -18.86 -15.43 -10.78
N MET A 388 -18.28 -14.39 -10.17
CA MET A 388 -17.50 -13.41 -10.90
C MET A 388 -16.26 -14.13 -11.41
N ALA A 389 -16.20 -14.30 -12.73
CA ALA A 389 -14.99 -14.77 -13.39
C ALA A 389 -13.85 -13.78 -13.10
N ASP A 390 -12.68 -14.33 -12.82
CA ASP A 390 -11.44 -13.60 -12.61
C ASP A 390 -11.09 -12.79 -13.89
N PRO A 391 -11.02 -11.45 -13.83
CA PRO A 391 -10.75 -10.61 -14.99
C PRO A 391 -9.36 -10.84 -15.60
N LEU A 392 -8.45 -11.56 -14.93
CA LEU A 392 -7.16 -11.97 -15.49
C LEU A 392 -7.28 -13.17 -16.46
N GLN A 393 -8.39 -13.91 -16.43
CA GLN A 393 -8.57 -15.06 -17.34
C GLN A 393 -8.87 -14.66 -18.79
N SER A 394 -9.32 -13.43 -19.07
CA SER A 394 -9.61 -12.98 -20.44
C SER A 394 -8.37 -12.75 -21.30
N PHE A 395 -7.17 -12.98 -20.77
CA PHE A 395 -5.88 -12.81 -21.46
C PHE A 395 -5.23 -14.13 -21.90
N LYS A 396 -5.92 -15.26 -21.75
CA LYS A 396 -5.51 -16.52 -22.39
C LYS A 396 -6.09 -16.58 -23.79
N ILE A 397 -5.28 -16.23 -24.80
CA ILE A 397 -5.08 -16.90 -26.10
C ILE A 397 -3.74 -16.38 -26.63
#